data_AF-A0A970L647-F1
#
_entry.id   AF-A0A970L647-F1
#
_cell.length_a   1.000
_cell.length_b   1.000
_cell.length_c   1.000
_cell.angle_alpha   90.00
_cell.angle_beta   90.00
_cell.angle_gamma   90.00
#
_symmetry.space_group_name_H-M   'P 1'
#
loop_
_entity.id
_entity.type
_entity.pdbx_description
1 polymer ?
#
loop_
_entity_poly.entity_id
_entity_poly.type
_entity_poly.pdbx_seq_one_letter_code
_entity_poly.pdbx_strand_id
1 'polypeptide(L)'
;MRYLKFQFLIFSLGIGHLLNAQILGVGGKLDKEVMFQASFNVPIIMSKDVPYDVAFGVDFTTKNNHMPSGLQLQSTGMYFFHENSSQSRLVSVGLTAGYLFDFNTSFENQFRLSPHFYAEFGFLYFRLGYDYYMPLDKGAPFISMGIGGGYLFRHFKLM
;
A
#
# COMPACT_ATOMS: atom_id res chain seq x y z
N MET A 1 -20.71 27.37 -15.94
CA MET A 1 -21.32 26.04 -16.15
C MET A 1 -20.44 25.01 -16.88
N ARG A 2 -19.45 25.39 -17.70
CA ARG A 2 -18.64 24.44 -18.49
C ARG A 2 -17.61 23.66 -17.64
N TYR A 3 -16.99 24.30 -16.65
CA TYR A 3 -16.02 23.69 -15.72
C TYR A 3 -16.65 22.69 -14.73
N LEU A 4 -17.89 22.94 -14.30
CA LEU A 4 -18.61 22.06 -13.38
C LEU A 4 -18.89 20.69 -14.02
N LYS A 5 -19.18 20.65 -15.33
CA LYS A 5 -19.39 19.41 -16.09
C LYS A 5 -18.09 18.60 -16.25
N PHE A 6 -16.94 19.27 -16.37
CA PHE A 6 -15.65 18.62 -16.49
C PHE A 6 -15.18 18.02 -15.16
N GLN A 7 -15.39 18.75 -14.05
CA GLN A 7 -15.17 18.21 -12.70
C GLN A 7 -16.09 17.03 -12.40
N PHE A 8 -17.37 17.10 -12.80
CA PHE A 8 -18.32 15.99 -12.65
C PHE A 8 -17.93 14.77 -13.50
N LEU A 9 -17.37 14.99 -14.70
CA LEU A 9 -16.86 13.92 -15.56
C LEU A 9 -15.60 13.24 -14.98
N ILE A 10 -14.68 14.01 -14.41
CA ILE A 10 -13.50 13.47 -13.71
C ILE A 10 -13.94 12.72 -12.44
N PHE A 11 -14.90 13.26 -11.71
CA PHE A 11 -15.47 12.64 -10.52
C PHE A 11 -16.21 11.34 -10.86
N SER A 12 -16.97 11.31 -11.97
CA SER A 12 -17.69 10.12 -12.42
C SER A 12 -16.77 9.06 -13.07
N LEU A 13 -15.72 9.47 -13.79
CA LEU A 13 -14.66 8.55 -14.25
C LEU A 13 -13.84 7.97 -13.08
N GLY A 14 -13.60 8.77 -12.04
CA GLY A 14 -13.01 8.31 -10.78
C GLY A 14 -13.92 7.29 -10.07
N ILE A 15 -15.23 7.57 -9.99
CA ILE A 15 -16.23 6.67 -9.36
C ILE A 15 -16.43 5.37 -10.14
N GLY A 16 -16.35 5.40 -11.47
CA GLY A 16 -16.41 4.19 -12.28
C GLY A 16 -15.29 3.20 -11.96
N HIS A 17 -14.10 3.70 -11.58
CA HIS A 17 -12.99 2.88 -11.11
C HIS A 17 -13.01 2.59 -9.61
N LEU A 18 -13.73 3.39 -8.79
CA LEU A 18 -13.97 3.12 -7.36
C LEU A 18 -14.81 1.85 -7.12
N LEU A 19 -15.37 1.23 -8.17
CA LEU A 19 -16.02 -0.09 -8.08
C LEU A 19 -15.04 -1.26 -8.20
N ASN A 20 -13.75 -1.00 -8.45
CA ASN A 20 -12.69 -2.00 -8.25
C ASN A 20 -12.35 -2.09 -6.77
N ALA A 21 -11.92 -3.26 -6.28
CA ALA A 21 -11.58 -3.45 -4.87
C ALA A 21 -10.58 -2.38 -4.42
N GLN A 22 -10.88 -1.66 -3.36
CA GLN A 22 -9.98 -0.64 -2.81
C GLN A 22 -9.37 -1.19 -1.54
N ILE A 23 -8.05 -1.11 -1.44
CA ILE A 23 -7.30 -1.63 -0.30
C ILE A 23 -6.88 -0.45 0.55
N LEU A 24 -7.65 -0.23 1.61
CA LEU A 24 -7.41 0.79 2.61
C LEU A 24 -6.76 0.16 3.82
N GLY A 25 -5.68 0.74 4.32
CA GLY A 25 -5.01 0.28 5.53
C GLY A 25 -4.65 1.45 6.42
N VAL A 26 -4.99 1.39 7.70
CA VAL A 26 -4.62 2.40 8.70
C VAL A 26 -3.97 1.70 9.89
N GLY A 27 -2.85 2.22 10.37
CA GLY A 27 -2.12 1.58 11.45
C GLY A 27 -0.82 2.30 11.80
N GLY A 28 0.17 1.52 12.21
CA GLY A 28 1.49 2.00 12.56
C GLY A 28 2.58 1.34 11.74
N LYS A 29 3.65 2.08 11.48
CA LYS A 29 4.91 1.60 10.92
C LYS A 29 6.04 1.93 11.87
N LEU A 30 6.79 0.92 12.30
CA LEU A 30 8.02 1.08 13.05
C LEU A 30 9.20 1.01 12.10
N ASP A 31 9.98 2.09 12.05
CA ASP A 31 11.29 2.17 11.41
C ASP A 31 12.16 3.15 12.23
N LYS A 32 12.92 2.61 13.19
CA LYS A 32 13.59 3.34 14.30
C LYS A 32 12.65 4.08 15.26
N GLU A 33 11.58 4.70 14.76
CA GLU A 33 10.49 5.33 15.51
C GLU A 33 9.15 4.81 15.03
N VAL A 34 8.15 4.83 15.91
CA VAL A 34 6.76 4.50 15.56
C VAL A 34 6.15 5.68 14.82
N MET A 35 5.67 5.42 13.61
CA MET A 35 4.93 6.35 12.78
C MET A 35 3.50 5.86 12.63
N PHE A 36 2.54 6.79 12.57
CA PHE A 36 1.24 6.48 12.02
C PHE A 36 1.37 6.26 10.51
N GLN A 37 0.65 5.29 9.97
CA GLN A 37 0.62 4.96 8.56
C GLN A 37 -0.81 4.82 8.05
N ALA A 38 -1.10 5.45 6.92
CA ALA A 38 -2.33 5.28 6.17
C ALA A 38 -1.98 4.97 4.71
N SER A 39 -2.59 3.93 4.15
CA SER A 39 -2.34 3.50 2.79
C SER A 39 -3.64 3.28 2.03
N PHE A 40 -3.60 3.60 0.75
CA PHE A 40 -4.67 3.36 -0.20
C PHE A 40 -4.07 2.76 -1.46
N ASN A 41 -4.46 1.55 -1.82
CA ASN A 41 -3.97 0.85 -3.00
C ASN A 41 -5.15 0.34 -3.83
N VAL A 42 -5.02 0.46 -5.15
CA VAL A 42 -5.94 -0.03 -6.15
C VAL A 42 -5.26 -1.21 -6.87
N PRO A 43 -5.64 -2.46 -6.57
CA PRO A 43 -5.21 -3.64 -7.31
C PRO A 43 -5.75 -3.60 -8.74
N ILE A 44 -4.97 -4.12 -9.67
CA ILE A 44 -5.28 -4.15 -11.10
C ILE A 44 -5.91 -5.48 -11.51
N ILE A 45 -5.48 -6.59 -10.90
CA ILE A 45 -5.93 -7.93 -11.29
C ILE A 45 -7.06 -8.41 -10.37
N MET A 46 -6.84 -8.35 -9.04
CA MET A 46 -7.81 -8.74 -8.01
C MET A 46 -8.61 -10.02 -8.34
N SER A 47 -7.90 -11.07 -8.75
CA SER A 47 -8.48 -12.38 -9.08
C SER A 47 -7.95 -13.47 -8.15
N LYS A 48 -8.78 -14.48 -7.90
CA LYS A 48 -8.41 -15.73 -7.22
C LYS A 48 -7.73 -16.74 -8.14
N ASP A 49 -7.89 -16.58 -9.46
CA ASP A 49 -7.39 -17.55 -10.45
C ASP A 49 -5.91 -17.31 -10.78
N VAL A 50 -5.34 -16.21 -10.27
CA VAL A 50 -3.98 -15.76 -10.54
C VAL A 50 -3.26 -15.52 -9.20
N PRO A 51 -2.09 -16.15 -8.95
CA PRO A 51 -1.38 -16.04 -7.68
C PRO A 51 -0.57 -14.75 -7.57
N TYR A 52 -0.88 -13.72 -8.34
CA TYR A 52 -0.18 -12.44 -8.31
C TYR A 52 -1.12 -11.27 -8.56
N ASP A 53 -0.70 -10.09 -8.12
CA ASP A 53 -1.39 -8.84 -8.37
C ASP A 53 -0.38 -7.69 -8.53
N VAL A 54 -0.84 -6.63 -9.16
CA VAL A 54 -0.12 -5.35 -9.21
C VAL A 54 -1.09 -4.30 -8.71
N ALA A 55 -0.64 -3.45 -7.79
CA ALA A 55 -1.44 -2.37 -7.25
C ALA A 55 -0.73 -1.03 -7.36
N PHE A 56 -1.49 0.02 -7.60
CA PHE A 56 -1.02 1.40 -7.55
C PHE A 56 -1.69 2.13 -6.41
N GLY A 57 -0.97 3.02 -5.74
CA GLY A 57 -1.51 3.61 -4.54
C GLY A 57 -0.67 4.72 -3.95
N VAL A 58 -1.09 5.11 -2.76
CA VAL A 58 -0.41 6.08 -1.91
C VAL A 58 -0.20 5.51 -0.52
N ASP A 59 0.92 5.84 0.09
CA ASP A 59 1.27 5.47 1.46
C ASP A 59 1.73 6.72 2.20
N PHE A 60 0.95 7.15 3.18
CA PHE A 60 1.24 8.27 4.07
C PHE A 60 1.84 7.73 5.37
N THR A 61 2.92 8.37 5.81
CA THR A 61 3.54 8.14 7.12
C THR A 61 3.75 9.47 7.82
N THR A 62 3.55 9.49 9.14
CA THR A 62 3.89 10.67 9.95
C THR A 62 5.40 10.85 10.03
N LYS A 63 5.81 12.07 10.36
CA LYS A 63 7.22 12.47 10.50
C LYS A 63 8.02 11.53 11.41
N ASN A 64 9.22 11.19 10.99
CA ASN A 64 10.23 10.40 11.71
C ASN A 64 11.58 11.11 11.60
N ASN A 65 12.14 11.53 12.73
CA ASN A 65 13.35 12.35 12.71
C ASN A 65 14.61 11.56 12.36
N HIS A 66 14.52 10.23 12.36
CA HIS A 66 15.64 9.35 12.13
C HIS A 66 15.65 8.71 10.75
N MET A 67 14.51 8.65 10.05
CA MET A 67 14.37 8.03 8.74
C MET A 67 13.42 8.81 7.82
N PRO A 68 13.58 8.69 6.50
CA PRO A 68 12.70 9.32 5.54
C PRO A 68 11.25 8.84 5.67
N SER A 69 10.32 9.81 5.72
CA SER A 69 8.90 9.60 6.00
C SER A 69 8.05 10.69 5.37
N GLY A 70 6.84 10.34 4.94
CA GLY A 70 5.92 11.29 4.33
C GLY A 70 4.91 10.62 3.40
N LEU A 71 4.62 11.25 2.27
CA LEU A 71 3.68 10.75 1.27
C LEU A 71 4.41 10.07 0.13
N GLN A 72 4.15 8.77 -0.06
CA GLN A 72 4.70 8.01 -1.18
C GLN A 72 3.62 7.72 -2.21
N LEU A 73 3.90 8.05 -3.48
CA LEU A 73 3.19 7.48 -4.62
C LEU A 73 3.87 6.17 -5.00
N GLN A 74 3.12 5.07 -5.05
CA GLN A 74 3.71 3.74 -5.15
C GLN A 74 3.01 2.81 -6.14
N SER A 75 3.80 1.86 -6.61
CA SER A 75 3.37 0.64 -7.28
C SER A 75 3.85 -0.55 -6.45
N THR A 76 3.05 -1.60 -6.36
CA THR A 76 3.38 -2.82 -5.62
C THR A 76 3.06 -4.03 -6.46
N GLY A 77 4.06 -4.88 -6.69
CA GLY A 77 3.83 -6.23 -7.20
C GLY A 77 3.74 -7.20 -6.03
N MET A 78 2.80 -8.14 -6.07
CA MET A 78 2.58 -9.13 -5.02
C MET A 78 2.43 -10.52 -5.59
N TYR A 79 2.95 -11.52 -4.90
CA TYR A 79 2.76 -12.94 -5.18
C TYR A 79 2.17 -13.64 -3.95
N PHE A 80 0.99 -14.24 -4.12
CA PHE A 80 0.22 -14.93 -3.07
C PHE A 80 0.61 -16.40 -3.08
N PHE A 81 1.18 -16.88 -1.97
CA PHE A 81 1.63 -18.26 -1.84
C PHE A 81 0.82 -19.04 -0.80
N HIS A 82 0.03 -18.36 0.02
CA HIS A 82 -0.94 -19.00 0.90
C HIS A 82 -2.21 -18.15 0.97
N GLU A 83 -3.31 -18.69 0.47
CA GLU A 83 -4.64 -18.09 0.63
C GLU A 83 -5.61 -19.15 1.14
N ASN A 84 -6.38 -18.83 2.18
CA ASN A 84 -7.44 -19.70 2.67
C ASN A 84 -8.66 -18.87 3.07
N SER A 85 -9.69 -18.89 2.21
CA SER A 85 -10.94 -18.17 2.43
C SER A 85 -11.69 -18.64 3.67
N SER A 86 -11.66 -19.95 3.98
CA SER A 86 -12.35 -20.51 5.15
C SER A 86 -11.75 -20.07 6.49
N GLN A 87 -10.46 -19.72 6.50
CA GLN A 87 -9.74 -19.27 7.68
C GLN A 87 -9.57 -17.74 7.72
N SER A 88 -10.02 -17.02 6.68
CA SER A 88 -9.80 -15.58 6.49
C SER A 88 -8.32 -15.20 6.62
N ARG A 89 -7.45 -15.97 5.94
CA ARG A 89 -5.99 -15.78 5.95
C ARG A 89 -5.44 -15.64 4.55
N LEU A 90 -4.53 -14.68 4.40
CA LEU A 90 -3.78 -14.49 3.16
C LEU A 90 -2.35 -14.13 3.52
N VAL A 91 -1.40 -14.71 2.78
CA VAL A 91 0.03 -14.42 2.90
C VAL A 91 0.63 -14.27 1.51
N SER A 92 1.43 -13.22 1.35
CA SER A 92 2.12 -12.90 0.12
C SER A 92 3.50 -12.31 0.37
N VAL A 93 4.32 -12.36 -0.67
CA VAL A 93 5.54 -11.55 -0.78
C VAL A 93 5.28 -10.43 -1.77
N GLY A 94 5.86 -9.27 -1.53
CA GLY A 94 5.67 -8.11 -2.38
C GLY A 94 6.93 -7.27 -2.54
N LEU A 95 6.94 -6.50 -3.61
CA LEU A 95 7.93 -5.46 -3.86
C LEU A 95 7.17 -4.15 -4.14
N THR A 96 7.32 -3.19 -3.25
CA THR A 96 6.76 -1.84 -3.45
C THR A 96 7.86 -0.91 -3.94
N ALA A 97 7.64 -0.21 -5.04
CA ALA A 97 8.51 0.84 -5.54
C ALA A 97 7.71 2.14 -5.63
N GLY A 98 8.29 3.25 -5.18
CA GLY A 98 7.59 4.53 -5.20
C GLY A 98 8.51 5.73 -5.04
N TYR A 99 7.94 6.91 -5.27
CA TYR A 99 8.58 8.19 -5.00
C TYR A 99 7.98 8.80 -3.74
N LEU A 100 8.83 9.06 -2.75
CA LEU A 100 8.52 9.59 -1.44
C LEU A 100 8.74 11.11 -1.44
N PHE A 101 7.67 11.84 -1.16
CA PHE A 101 7.72 13.25 -0.76
C PHE A 101 7.94 13.28 0.75
N ASP A 102 9.15 13.66 1.15
CA ASP A 102 9.59 13.62 2.54
C ASP A 102 9.05 14.84 3.30
N PHE A 103 8.56 14.60 4.52
CA PHE A 103 8.06 15.64 5.41
C PHE A 103 9.10 16.08 6.45
N ASN A 104 10.24 15.40 6.50
CA ASN A 104 11.38 15.89 7.26
C ASN A 104 12.14 16.91 6.42
N THR A 105 12.58 17.98 7.08
CA THR A 105 13.44 18.99 6.47
C THR A 105 14.89 18.50 6.30
N SER A 106 15.22 17.33 6.84
CA SER A 106 16.58 16.77 6.92
C SER A 106 16.87 15.70 5.87
N PHE A 107 15.85 15.26 5.12
CA PHE A 107 15.99 14.26 4.06
C PHE A 107 15.45 14.82 2.75
N GLU A 108 15.99 14.37 1.63
CA GLU A 108 15.50 14.74 0.30
C GLU A 108 14.35 13.81 -0.14
N ASN A 109 13.49 14.33 -1.02
CA ASN A 109 12.49 13.51 -1.71
C ASN A 109 13.18 12.45 -2.57
N GLN A 110 12.65 11.23 -2.59
CA GLN A 110 13.44 10.11 -3.09
C GLN A 110 12.66 8.89 -3.53
N PHE A 111 13.32 8.06 -4.33
CA PHE A 111 12.82 6.72 -4.62
C PHE A 111 13.05 5.78 -3.43
N ARG A 112 12.01 5.02 -3.10
CA ARG A 112 12.03 3.98 -2.08
C ARG A 112 11.62 2.65 -2.69
N LEU A 113 12.40 1.62 -2.40
CA LEU A 113 12.14 0.24 -2.81
C LEU A 113 12.00 -0.63 -1.56
N SER A 114 10.90 -1.36 -1.47
CA SER A 114 10.49 -2.06 -0.25
C SER A 114 10.07 -3.51 -0.55
N PRO A 115 11.01 -4.46 -0.63
CA PRO A 115 10.68 -5.88 -0.53
C PRO A 115 10.08 -6.17 0.86
N HIS A 116 8.97 -6.91 0.88
CA HIS A 116 8.26 -7.20 2.12
C HIS A 116 7.45 -8.49 2.06
N PHE A 117 7.24 -9.08 3.23
CA PHE A 117 6.18 -10.04 3.49
C PHE A 117 4.90 -9.30 3.88
N TYR A 118 3.78 -9.85 3.45
CA TYR A 118 2.45 -9.33 3.72
C TYR A 118 1.58 -10.46 4.23
N ALA A 119 0.81 -10.20 5.28
CA ALA A 119 -0.19 -11.14 5.78
C ALA A 119 -1.47 -10.40 6.17
N GLU A 120 -2.62 -11.03 5.92
CA GLU A 120 -3.94 -10.59 6.37
C GLU A 120 -4.60 -11.71 7.20
N PHE A 121 -5.19 -11.32 8.32
CA PHE A 121 -5.99 -12.17 9.21
C PHE A 121 -7.31 -11.45 9.53
N GLY A 122 -8.38 -11.79 8.82
CA GLY A 122 -9.63 -11.03 8.87
C GLY A 122 -9.43 -9.59 8.40
N PHE A 123 -9.64 -8.61 9.27
CA PHE A 123 -9.45 -7.18 8.96
C PHE A 123 -8.08 -6.64 9.41
N LEU A 124 -7.19 -7.49 9.92
CA LEU A 124 -5.86 -7.08 10.35
C LEU A 124 -4.86 -7.39 9.26
N TYR A 125 -4.01 -6.43 8.92
CA TYR A 125 -2.87 -6.66 8.05
C TYR A 125 -1.56 -6.48 8.81
N PHE A 126 -0.56 -7.20 8.33
CA PHE A 126 0.82 -7.15 8.81
C PHE A 126 1.77 -7.09 7.62
N ARG A 127 2.78 -6.24 7.72
CA ARG A 127 3.87 -6.07 6.75
C ARG A 127 5.20 -6.09 7.48
N LEU A 128 6.13 -6.90 6.99
CA LEU A 128 7.51 -6.93 7.48
C LEU A 128 8.41 -6.85 6.26
N GLY A 129 9.33 -5.90 6.23
CA GLY A 129 10.19 -5.73 5.07
C GLY A 129 11.41 -4.88 5.35
N TYR A 130 12.01 -4.41 4.26
CA TYR A 130 13.19 -3.56 4.30
C TYR A 130 13.00 -2.41 3.32
N ASP A 131 13.06 -1.17 3.79
CA ASP A 131 13.01 0.01 2.94
C ASP A 131 14.43 0.36 2.48
N TYR A 132 14.67 0.37 1.17
CA TYR A 132 15.88 0.90 0.56
C TYR A 132 15.62 2.28 -0.04
N TYR A 133 16.35 3.28 0.43
CA TYR A 133 16.23 4.68 0.03
C TYR A 133 17.39 5.02 -0.93
N MET A 134 17.09 5.21 -2.21
CA MET A 134 18.12 5.22 -3.26
C MET A 134 19.08 6.43 -3.19
N PRO A 135 18.64 7.68 -2.97
CA PRO A 135 19.55 8.82 -2.82
C PRO A 135 20.41 8.76 -1.56
N LEU A 136 19.98 8.02 -0.52
CA LEU A 136 20.74 7.86 0.71
C LEU A 136 21.65 6.63 0.71
N ASP A 137 21.52 5.75 -0.30
CA ASP A 137 22.12 4.41 -0.38
C ASP A 137 22.09 3.67 0.96
N LYS A 138 20.97 3.79 1.64
CA LYS A 138 20.73 3.25 2.99
C LYS A 138 19.38 2.57 3.01
N GLY A 139 19.25 1.61 3.91
CA GLY A 139 17.96 1.05 4.21
C GLY A 139 17.79 0.68 5.67
N ALA A 140 16.55 0.36 6.01
CA ALA A 140 16.17 -0.02 7.35
C ALA A 140 15.05 -1.08 7.32
N PRO A 141 15.06 -2.05 8.25
CA PRO A 141 13.95 -2.95 8.40
C PRO A 141 12.73 -2.18 8.93
N PHE A 142 11.56 -2.55 8.44
CA PHE A 142 10.31 -1.99 8.95
C PHE A 142 9.32 -3.07 9.32
N ILE A 143 8.49 -2.74 10.32
CA ILE A 143 7.29 -3.50 10.68
C ILE A 143 6.11 -2.57 10.54
N SER A 144 5.06 -3.00 9.87
CA SER A 144 3.82 -2.25 9.70
C SER A 144 2.64 -3.14 10.04
N MET A 145 1.71 -2.63 10.83
CA MET A 145 0.50 -3.36 11.21
C MET A 145 -0.66 -2.41 11.31
N GLY A 146 -1.86 -2.89 10.99
CA GLY A 146 -3.03 -2.05 11.03
C GLY A 146 -4.33 -2.79 10.76
N ILE A 147 -5.39 -2.02 10.68
CA ILE A 147 -6.73 -2.46 10.32
C ILE A 147 -6.99 -2.09 8.87
N GLY A 148 -7.73 -2.95 8.18
CA GLY A 148 -8.03 -2.86 6.76
C GLY A 148 -7.24 -3.92 6.02
N GLY A 149 -6.52 -3.49 5.00
CA GLY A 149 -6.19 -4.39 3.90
C GLY A 149 -7.43 -4.60 3.04
N GLY A 150 -7.44 -5.69 2.31
CA GLY A 150 -8.54 -6.00 1.41
C GLY A 150 -8.17 -7.00 0.33
N TYR A 151 -6.96 -7.54 0.36
CA TYR A 151 -6.58 -8.60 -0.56
C TYR A 151 -7.36 -9.89 -0.31
N LEU A 152 -7.83 -10.15 0.92
CA LEU A 152 -8.78 -11.22 1.25
C LEU A 152 -10.09 -11.11 0.46
N PHE A 153 -10.49 -9.91 0.03
CA PHE A 153 -11.69 -9.75 -0.81
C PHE A 153 -11.54 -10.37 -2.20
N ARG A 154 -10.33 -10.73 -2.63
CA ARG A 154 -10.09 -11.40 -3.92
C ARG A 154 -10.81 -12.75 -4.03
N HIS A 155 -11.17 -13.38 -2.91
CA HIS A 155 -11.95 -14.63 -2.90
C HIS A 155 -13.46 -14.40 -3.10
N PHE A 156 -13.95 -13.19 -2.84
CA PHE A 156 -15.34 -12.85 -3.02
C PHE A 156 -15.54 -12.47 -4.47
N LYS A 157 -16.12 -13.37 -5.27
CA LYS A 157 -16.70 -12.97 -6.55
C LYS A 157 -17.77 -11.92 -6.24
N LEU A 158 -17.52 -10.67 -6.64
CA LEU A 158 -18.63 -9.77 -6.96
C LEU A 158 -19.35 -10.40 -8.15
N MET A 159 -20.49 -11.05 -7.89
CA MET A 159 -21.43 -11.51 -8.92
C MET A 159 -22.20 -10.32 -9.47
#